data_AF-A0A3L6TA86-F1
#
_entry.id   AF-A0A3L6TA86-F1
#
_cell.length_a   1.000
_cell.length_b   1.000
_cell.length_c   1.000
_cell.angle_alpha   90.00
_cell.angle_beta   90.00
_cell.angle_gamma   90.00
#
_symmetry.space_group_name_H-M   'P 1'
#
loop_
_entity.id
_entity.type
_entity.pdbx_description
1 polymer ?
#
loop_
_entity_poly.entity_id
_entity_poly.type
_entity_poly.pdbx_seq_one_letter_code
_entity_poly.pdbx_strand_id
1 'polypeptide(L)'
;MRRPQRRGAAKQTRLREADEIRLLDEWIEAGKPLPGTKPPPPSKSAGAGPAPPAAGEHPDYSACTLFDELPLSQKTKDALRKGCFTEMSKIQRAALPHALCGRDVLGAAKTGSGKTLAFVIPVIEKLYRERWGQEDGVGCIILSPTNDLAGQIFEVIKTVGKFHNFSAGVIVGKRKGIEVEKERVNSLNILVCTPGRLVQHFNETANFNCSQLQMLVLDEADQILDHGFKSQVDAIISQIPKVRQTLLFSATQTKSVKDLARVSLRDPEYISVHEEARTATPDTLEQYAMIVPLEQKLNMLWSFIKRHLNSKTIVFLSSVKQVKFVFEIFKKLRPGIPLKCIHGRMTHVVQQAIVADFNESTSVLFSTDLTSRGLDIKNVDWVVQVDCPESIDNYIHRVGRTARYNKKGKSLMFLCPEEEAMLEKLKATESKIPIHIRKPSKKKKLKINVHRPVGTRVKYDDEGNAIPPLASVAEEVASEPVVHKDKISQRYAEMLREMREHDKEDKLEHKKSLREKQLQKKLKLKRKRQEETEVESEEDSGSESDRGQDVARKCKKRYFNSDDEGDDTVKDGDVLAQQEALALKLLSKMHS
;
A
#
# COMPACT_ATOMS: atom_id res chain seq x y z
N MET A 1 -3.35 49.44 -18.05
CA MET A 1 -4.53 48.76 -18.63
C MET A 1 -4.07 47.51 -19.39
N ARG A 2 -4.23 46.30 -18.82
CA ARG A 2 -3.99 45.02 -19.52
C ARG A 2 -5.33 44.47 -20.05
N ARG A 3 -5.29 43.95 -21.27
CA ARG A 3 -6.38 43.77 -22.26
C ARG A 3 -7.67 43.05 -21.79
N PRO A 4 -8.84 43.42 -22.34
CA PRO A 4 -10.13 42.72 -22.14
C PRO A 4 -10.28 41.39 -22.91
N GLN A 5 -9.34 41.01 -23.79
CA GLN A 5 -9.44 39.80 -24.64
C GLN A 5 -9.48 38.47 -23.84
N ARG A 6 -8.87 38.38 -22.66
CA ARG A 6 -8.84 37.13 -21.87
C ARG A 6 -10.20 36.75 -21.25
N ARG A 7 -11.05 37.73 -20.94
CA ARG A 7 -12.38 37.48 -20.35
C ARG A 7 -13.36 36.86 -21.37
N GLY A 8 -13.29 37.29 -22.63
CA GLY A 8 -14.11 36.73 -23.72
C GLY A 8 -13.79 35.26 -24.01
N ALA A 9 -12.51 34.92 -24.10
CA ALA A 9 -12.05 33.55 -24.35
C ALA A 9 -12.47 32.58 -23.21
N ALA A 10 -12.29 32.98 -21.94
CA ALA A 10 -12.69 32.15 -20.80
C ALA A 10 -14.21 31.92 -20.73
N LYS A 11 -15.01 32.96 -21.05
CA LYS A 11 -16.47 32.83 -21.12
C LYS A 11 -16.90 31.88 -22.24
N GLN A 12 -16.25 31.96 -23.40
CA GLN A 12 -16.53 31.10 -24.54
C GLN A 12 -16.10 29.64 -24.31
N THR A 13 -15.03 29.41 -23.52
CA THR A 13 -14.64 28.06 -23.09
C THR A 13 -15.66 27.47 -22.13
N ARG A 14 -16.13 28.23 -21.13
CA ARG A 14 -17.16 27.78 -20.18
C ARG A 14 -18.49 27.44 -20.86
N LEU A 15 -18.87 28.20 -21.90
CA LEU A 15 -20.06 27.90 -22.69
C LEU A 15 -19.89 26.59 -23.46
N ARG A 16 -18.73 26.38 -24.11
CA ARG A 16 -18.42 25.12 -24.79
C ARG A 16 -18.41 23.92 -23.86
N GLU A 17 -17.85 24.06 -22.66
CA GLU A 17 -17.87 23.01 -21.64
C GLU A 17 -19.30 22.73 -21.16
N ALA A 18 -20.12 23.77 -21.00
CA ALA A 18 -21.52 23.62 -20.62
C ALA A 18 -22.33 22.85 -21.69
N ASP A 19 -22.13 23.18 -22.97
CA ASP A 19 -22.78 22.52 -24.08
C ASP A 19 -22.30 21.07 -24.22
N GLU A 20 -21.00 20.81 -24.04
CA GLU A 20 -20.43 19.45 -24.03
C GLU A 20 -21.03 18.61 -22.90
N ILE A 21 -21.10 19.13 -21.68
CA ILE A 21 -21.71 18.42 -20.53
C ILE A 21 -23.17 18.07 -20.84
N ARG A 22 -23.94 19.00 -21.43
CA ARG A 22 -25.33 18.75 -21.80
C ARG A 22 -25.44 17.59 -22.80
N LEU A 23 -24.61 17.58 -23.84
CA LEU A 23 -24.59 16.51 -24.85
C LEU A 23 -24.15 15.17 -24.24
N LEU A 24 -23.22 15.17 -23.29
CA LEU A 24 -22.80 13.97 -22.58
C LEU A 24 -23.93 13.40 -21.72
N ASP A 25 -24.65 14.24 -20.99
CA ASP A 25 -25.79 13.81 -20.17
C ASP A 25 -26.95 13.29 -21.04
N GLU A 26 -27.25 13.95 -22.16
CA GLU A 26 -28.23 13.48 -23.16
C GLU A 26 -27.83 12.10 -23.70
N TRP A 27 -26.56 11.88 -24.04
CA TRP A 27 -26.05 10.58 -24.50
C TRP A 27 -26.14 9.53 -23.40
N ILE A 28 -25.74 9.84 -22.16
CA ILE A 28 -25.80 8.92 -21.00
C ILE A 28 -27.22 8.44 -20.75
N GLU A 29 -28.20 9.34 -20.76
CA GLU A 29 -29.59 8.96 -20.55
C GLU A 29 -30.17 8.18 -21.74
N ALA A 30 -29.80 8.50 -22.98
CA ALA A 30 -30.24 7.76 -24.16
C ALA A 30 -29.66 6.33 -24.23
N GLY A 31 -28.42 6.13 -23.77
CA GLY A 31 -27.72 4.83 -23.82
C GLY A 31 -27.84 3.98 -22.54
N LYS A 32 -28.57 4.44 -21.54
CA LYS A 32 -28.58 3.86 -20.18
C LYS A 32 -28.87 2.35 -20.20
N PRO A 33 -27.94 1.49 -19.76
CA PRO A 33 -28.13 0.04 -19.80
C PRO A 33 -29.20 -0.39 -18.80
N LEU A 34 -30.00 -1.41 -19.09
CA LEU A 34 -30.96 -1.93 -18.12
C LEU A 34 -30.23 -2.52 -16.89
N PRO A 35 -30.82 -2.46 -15.68
CA PRO A 35 -30.22 -3.10 -14.52
C PRO A 35 -29.95 -4.58 -14.74
N GLY A 36 -28.80 -5.07 -14.25
CA GLY A 36 -28.37 -6.46 -14.41
C GLY A 36 -27.90 -6.86 -15.81
N THR A 37 -27.86 -5.95 -16.79
CA THR A 37 -27.33 -6.30 -18.13
C THR A 37 -25.82 -6.45 -18.09
N LYS A 38 -25.34 -7.56 -18.66
CA LYS A 38 -23.93 -7.78 -18.97
C LYS A 38 -23.70 -7.42 -20.44
N PRO A 39 -22.64 -6.68 -20.80
CA PRO A 39 -22.36 -6.43 -22.20
C PRO A 39 -22.11 -7.75 -22.94
N PRO A 40 -22.63 -7.93 -24.16
CA PRO A 40 -22.37 -9.10 -24.97
C PRO A 40 -20.86 -9.30 -25.19
N PRO A 41 -20.38 -10.56 -25.30
CA PRO A 41 -18.99 -10.84 -25.62
C PRO A 41 -18.59 -10.16 -26.95
N PRO A 42 -17.32 -9.74 -27.10
CA PRO A 42 -16.87 -9.11 -28.35
C PRO A 42 -17.14 -10.05 -29.54
N SER A 43 -17.88 -9.57 -30.54
CA SER A 43 -18.11 -10.32 -31.77
C SER A 43 -16.76 -10.60 -32.44
N LYS A 44 -16.48 -11.88 -32.76
CA LYS A 44 -15.22 -12.32 -33.42
C LYS A 44 -15.02 -11.77 -34.84
N SER A 45 -15.88 -10.88 -35.32
CA SER A 45 -15.80 -10.22 -36.63
C SER A 45 -15.16 -8.84 -36.55
N ALA A 46 -13.94 -8.73 -36.00
CA ALA A 46 -13.14 -7.51 -36.06
C ALA A 46 -12.27 -7.47 -37.32
N GLY A 47 -12.88 -7.74 -38.49
CA GLY A 47 -12.25 -7.64 -39.81
C GLY A 47 -12.82 -6.52 -40.68
N ALA A 48 -13.89 -5.87 -40.25
CA ALA A 48 -14.41 -4.65 -40.86
C ALA A 48 -14.47 -3.60 -39.73
N GLY A 49 -13.75 -2.49 -39.89
CA GLY A 49 -13.90 -1.37 -38.97
C GLY A 49 -15.39 -0.98 -38.89
N PRO A 50 -15.91 -0.59 -37.70
CA PRO A 50 -17.26 -0.08 -37.63
C PRO A 50 -17.36 1.09 -38.61
N ALA A 51 -18.39 1.09 -39.47
CA ALA A 51 -18.73 2.30 -40.20
C ALA A 51 -18.91 3.43 -39.17
N PRO A 52 -18.42 4.65 -39.44
CA PRO A 52 -18.66 5.77 -38.53
C PRO A 52 -20.17 5.86 -38.28
N PRO A 53 -20.62 5.99 -37.01
CA PRO A 53 -22.03 6.09 -36.70
C PRO A 53 -22.63 7.23 -37.53
N ALA A 54 -23.79 6.98 -38.14
CA ALA A 54 -24.54 8.02 -38.81
C ALA A 54 -24.77 9.18 -37.82
N ALA A 55 -24.65 10.42 -38.28
CA ALA A 55 -24.76 11.59 -37.44
C ALA A 55 -26.11 11.58 -36.68
N GLY A 56 -26.07 11.28 -35.37
CA GLY A 56 -27.25 11.23 -34.49
C GLY A 56 -27.60 9.86 -33.90
N GLU A 57 -26.96 8.77 -34.32
CA GLU A 57 -27.17 7.45 -33.71
C GLU A 57 -26.06 7.12 -32.71
N HIS A 58 -26.42 7.01 -31.43
CA HIS A 58 -25.51 6.62 -30.36
C HIS A 58 -25.40 5.09 -30.32
N PRO A 59 -24.19 4.50 -30.43
CA PRO A 59 -24.04 3.05 -30.30
C PRO A 59 -24.48 2.58 -28.91
N ASP A 60 -25.18 1.44 -28.85
CA ASP A 60 -25.50 0.78 -27.58
C ASP A 60 -24.20 0.49 -26.82
N TYR A 61 -24.11 0.95 -25.57
CA TYR A 61 -22.93 0.77 -24.71
C TYR A 61 -22.47 -0.67 -24.60
N SER A 62 -23.41 -1.60 -24.77
CA SER A 62 -23.16 -3.03 -24.72
C SER A 62 -22.18 -3.50 -25.81
N ALA A 63 -22.12 -2.81 -26.95
CA ALA A 63 -21.30 -3.16 -28.11
C ALA A 63 -19.93 -2.45 -28.15
N CYS A 64 -19.73 -1.39 -27.37
CA CYS A 64 -18.52 -0.57 -27.43
C CYS A 64 -17.26 -1.36 -27.04
N THR A 65 -16.19 -1.23 -27.84
CA THR A 65 -14.88 -1.83 -27.60
C THR A 65 -13.78 -0.80 -27.38
N LEU A 66 -13.95 0.41 -27.91
CA LEU A 66 -12.97 1.50 -27.80
C LEU A 66 -13.45 2.57 -26.80
N PHE A 67 -12.52 3.23 -26.11
CA PHE A 67 -12.88 4.33 -25.21
C PHE A 67 -13.51 5.53 -25.95
N ASP A 68 -13.17 5.73 -27.22
CA ASP A 68 -13.71 6.83 -28.04
C ASP A 68 -15.21 6.66 -28.35
N GLU A 69 -15.73 5.44 -28.24
CA GLU A 69 -17.15 5.11 -28.44
C GLU A 69 -18.02 5.39 -27.19
N LEU A 70 -17.40 5.71 -26.05
CA LEU A 70 -18.11 6.05 -24.82
C LEU A 70 -18.44 7.55 -24.73
N PRO A 71 -19.45 7.93 -23.91
CA PRO A 71 -19.84 9.31 -23.64
C PRO A 71 -18.87 9.94 -22.65
N LEU A 72 -17.63 10.12 -23.10
CA LEU A 72 -16.57 10.75 -22.32
C LEU A 72 -16.30 12.15 -22.86
N SER A 73 -15.96 13.07 -21.96
CA SER A 73 -15.46 14.38 -22.35
C SER A 73 -14.25 14.29 -23.29
N GLN A 74 -14.13 15.26 -24.20
CA GLN A 74 -13.01 15.35 -25.14
C GLN A 74 -11.67 15.39 -24.41
N LYS A 75 -11.62 16.07 -23.25
CA LYS A 75 -10.46 16.11 -22.36
C LYS A 75 -10.02 14.72 -21.90
N THR A 76 -10.97 13.88 -21.48
CA THR A 76 -10.68 12.50 -21.09
C THR A 76 -10.27 11.64 -22.27
N LYS A 77 -10.94 11.77 -23.43
CA LYS A 77 -10.55 11.04 -24.66
C LYS A 77 -9.12 11.39 -25.10
N ASP A 78 -8.76 12.67 -25.09
CA ASP A 78 -7.40 13.13 -25.40
C ASP A 78 -6.38 12.59 -24.39
N ALA A 79 -6.72 12.53 -23.11
CA ALA A 79 -5.87 11.96 -22.07
C ALA A 79 -5.63 10.46 -22.28
N LEU A 80 -6.70 9.71 -22.57
CA LEU A 80 -6.64 8.27 -22.83
C LEU A 80 -5.81 7.95 -24.08
N ARG A 81 -6.00 8.69 -25.18
CA ARG A 81 -5.17 8.57 -26.39
C ARG A 81 -3.69 8.83 -26.11
N LYS A 82 -3.35 9.87 -25.34
CA LYS A 82 -1.96 10.15 -24.95
C LYS A 82 -1.38 9.12 -23.98
N GLY A 83 -2.23 8.49 -23.17
CA GLY A 83 -1.87 7.37 -22.31
C GLY A 83 -1.76 6.02 -23.05
N CYS A 84 -1.96 6.00 -24.38
CA CYS A 84 -2.01 4.79 -25.20
C CYS A 84 -3.09 3.79 -24.75
N PHE A 85 -4.19 4.29 -24.18
CA PHE A 85 -5.37 3.49 -23.83
C PHE A 85 -6.39 3.60 -24.96
N THR A 86 -6.39 2.63 -25.87
CA THR A 86 -7.28 2.61 -27.05
C THR A 86 -8.48 1.68 -26.85
N GLU A 87 -8.22 0.42 -26.49
CA GLU A 87 -9.22 -0.63 -26.32
C GLU A 87 -9.57 -0.87 -24.84
N MET A 88 -10.86 -1.10 -24.58
CA MET A 88 -11.38 -1.44 -23.26
C MET A 88 -11.21 -2.93 -22.94
N SER A 89 -10.77 -3.21 -21.71
CA SER A 89 -10.78 -4.57 -21.17
C SER A 89 -12.20 -5.03 -20.84
N LYS A 90 -12.39 -6.34 -20.68
CA LYS A 90 -13.72 -6.93 -20.40
C LYS A 90 -14.41 -6.33 -19.16
N ILE A 91 -13.65 -6.03 -18.09
CA ILE A 91 -14.20 -5.39 -16.88
C ILE A 91 -14.54 -3.91 -17.12
N GLN A 92 -13.75 -3.22 -17.92
CA GLN A 92 -14.02 -1.82 -18.28
C GLN A 92 -15.30 -1.71 -19.11
N ARG A 93 -15.45 -2.56 -20.14
CA ARG A 93 -16.69 -2.60 -20.96
C ARG A 93 -17.93 -2.91 -20.13
N ALA A 94 -17.79 -3.77 -19.12
CA ALA A 94 -18.91 -4.12 -18.25
C ALA A 94 -19.23 -3.03 -17.25
N ALA A 95 -18.22 -2.46 -16.58
CA ALA A 95 -18.44 -1.53 -15.48
C ALA A 95 -18.66 -0.07 -15.91
N LEU A 96 -17.98 0.41 -16.96
CA LEU A 96 -18.02 1.82 -17.35
C LEU A 96 -19.43 2.30 -17.72
N PRO A 97 -20.25 1.57 -18.50
CA PRO A 97 -21.60 2.02 -18.83
C PRO A 97 -22.47 2.26 -17.59
N HIS A 98 -22.46 1.32 -16.64
CA HIS A 98 -23.21 1.42 -15.39
C HIS A 98 -22.68 2.55 -14.49
N ALA A 99 -21.35 2.65 -14.36
CA ALA A 99 -20.72 3.66 -13.52
C ALA A 99 -20.90 5.09 -14.07
N LEU A 100 -20.86 5.30 -15.40
CA LEU A 100 -21.11 6.61 -16.02
C LEU A 100 -22.55 7.08 -15.81
N CYS A 101 -23.51 6.15 -15.74
CA CYS A 101 -24.91 6.42 -15.42
C CYS A 101 -25.16 6.74 -13.93
N GLY A 102 -24.11 6.76 -13.09
CA GLY A 102 -24.23 7.08 -11.66
C GLY A 102 -24.69 5.93 -10.78
N ARG A 103 -24.72 4.67 -11.28
CA ARG A 103 -25.06 3.51 -10.46
C ARG A 103 -23.90 3.08 -9.57
N ASP A 104 -24.23 2.49 -8.43
CA ASP A 104 -23.25 1.78 -7.62
C ASP A 104 -22.81 0.52 -8.34
N VAL A 105 -21.52 0.17 -8.24
CA VAL A 105 -20.96 -0.99 -8.96
C VAL A 105 -20.13 -1.85 -8.03
N LEU A 106 -20.40 -3.16 -8.08
CA LEU A 106 -19.61 -4.21 -7.46
C LEU A 106 -18.86 -4.99 -8.53
N GLY A 107 -17.63 -4.57 -8.81
CA GLY A 107 -16.77 -5.17 -9.82
C GLY A 107 -15.86 -6.26 -9.27
N ALA A 108 -16.10 -7.51 -9.65
CA ALA A 108 -15.21 -8.64 -9.38
C ALA A 108 -14.42 -9.01 -10.63
N ALA A 109 -13.10 -8.80 -10.60
CA ALA A 109 -12.21 -9.19 -11.70
C ALA A 109 -10.79 -9.48 -11.22
N LYS A 110 -10.08 -10.39 -11.91
CA LYS A 110 -8.71 -10.81 -11.59
C LYS A 110 -7.74 -9.61 -11.53
N THR A 111 -6.62 -9.75 -10.83
CA THR A 111 -5.56 -8.72 -10.82
C THR A 111 -4.97 -8.55 -12.23
N GLY A 112 -4.71 -7.30 -12.66
CA GLY A 112 -4.21 -7.01 -14.01
C GLY A 112 -5.29 -7.07 -15.11
N SER A 113 -6.57 -7.07 -14.75
CA SER A 113 -7.69 -6.97 -15.72
C SER A 113 -8.00 -5.53 -16.16
N GLY A 114 -7.28 -4.53 -15.64
CA GLY A 114 -7.52 -3.11 -15.94
C GLY A 114 -8.60 -2.44 -15.08
N LYS A 115 -8.88 -2.96 -13.87
CA LYS A 115 -9.86 -2.39 -12.93
C LYS A 115 -9.67 -0.90 -12.66
N THR A 116 -8.43 -0.42 -12.59
CA THR A 116 -8.12 0.97 -12.24
C THR A 116 -8.80 1.98 -13.17
N LEU A 117 -8.76 1.77 -14.49
CA LEU A 117 -9.45 2.66 -15.43
C LEU A 117 -10.98 2.55 -15.32
N ALA A 118 -11.50 1.40 -14.90
CA ALA A 118 -12.94 1.18 -14.75
C ALA A 118 -13.57 2.04 -13.64
N PHE A 119 -12.79 2.47 -12.64
CA PHE A 119 -13.25 3.41 -11.61
C PHE A 119 -12.66 4.82 -11.73
N VAL A 120 -11.45 4.99 -12.29
CA VAL A 120 -10.86 6.33 -12.46
C VAL A 120 -11.62 7.15 -13.51
N ILE A 121 -12.05 6.53 -14.62
CA ILE A 121 -12.78 7.26 -15.67
C ILE A 121 -14.11 7.81 -15.15
N PRO A 122 -14.99 7.01 -14.48
CA PRO A 122 -16.21 7.53 -13.89
C PRO A 122 -15.94 8.64 -12.87
N VAL A 123 -14.85 8.55 -12.09
CA VAL A 123 -14.48 9.59 -11.12
C VAL A 123 -14.22 10.94 -11.82
N ILE A 124 -13.41 10.93 -12.87
CA ILE A 124 -13.08 12.13 -13.63
C ILE A 124 -14.32 12.71 -14.33
N GLU A 125 -15.12 11.85 -14.97
CA GLU A 125 -16.31 12.28 -15.73
C GLU A 125 -17.44 12.80 -14.84
N LYS A 126 -17.68 12.18 -13.69
CA LYS A 126 -18.71 12.64 -12.74
C LYS A 126 -18.38 14.02 -12.19
N LEU A 127 -17.13 14.24 -11.74
CA LEU A 127 -16.68 15.54 -11.28
C LEU A 127 -16.68 16.59 -12.41
N TYR A 128 -16.36 16.20 -13.64
CA TYR A 128 -16.40 17.10 -14.79
C TYR A 128 -17.81 17.58 -15.10
N ARG A 129 -18.78 16.66 -15.14
CA ARG A 129 -20.19 16.98 -15.43
C ARG A 129 -20.85 17.80 -14.33
N GLU A 130 -20.45 17.58 -13.08
CA GLU A 130 -20.88 18.42 -11.94
C GLU A 130 -20.13 19.75 -11.84
N ARG A 131 -19.22 20.03 -12.78
CA ARG A 131 -18.43 21.26 -12.87
C ARG A 131 -17.58 21.51 -11.62
N TRP A 132 -17.10 20.44 -11.00
CA TRP A 132 -16.27 20.49 -9.81
C TRP A 132 -14.99 21.29 -10.09
N GLY A 133 -14.80 22.35 -9.33
CA GLY A 133 -13.65 23.23 -9.36
C GLY A 133 -12.69 22.99 -8.20
N GLN A 134 -11.56 23.69 -8.22
CA GLN A 134 -10.53 23.58 -7.18
C GLN A 134 -11.00 24.06 -5.80
N GLU A 135 -12.02 24.90 -5.76
CA GLU A 135 -12.56 25.50 -4.53
C GLU A 135 -13.68 24.66 -3.89
N ASP A 136 -14.22 23.66 -4.61
CA ASP A 136 -15.35 22.85 -4.13
C ASP A 136 -14.93 21.73 -3.15
N GLY A 137 -13.64 21.65 -2.80
CA GLY A 137 -13.11 20.66 -1.87
C GLY A 137 -13.16 19.23 -2.40
N VAL A 138 -13.17 18.25 -1.49
CA VAL A 138 -13.06 16.81 -1.82
C VAL A 138 -14.37 16.27 -2.38
N GLY A 139 -14.40 16.02 -3.69
CA GLY A 139 -15.54 15.42 -4.39
C GLY A 139 -15.45 13.89 -4.51
N CYS A 140 -14.25 13.30 -4.43
CA CYS A 140 -14.07 11.85 -4.50
C CYS A 140 -12.98 11.34 -3.53
N ILE A 141 -13.26 10.22 -2.87
CA ILE A 141 -12.30 9.47 -2.05
C ILE A 141 -12.10 8.08 -2.66
N ILE A 142 -10.85 7.70 -2.89
CA ILE A 142 -10.45 6.36 -3.31
C ILE A 142 -9.65 5.71 -2.18
N LEU A 143 -10.24 4.71 -1.55
CA LEU A 143 -9.60 3.90 -0.52
C LEU A 143 -8.81 2.77 -1.18
N SER A 144 -7.58 2.61 -0.72
CA SER A 144 -6.66 1.55 -1.13
C SER A 144 -6.04 0.91 0.12
N PRO A 145 -5.84 -0.43 0.16
CA PRO A 145 -5.29 -1.09 1.34
C PRO A 145 -3.80 -0.80 1.57
N THR A 146 -3.04 -0.42 0.53
CA THR A 146 -1.59 -0.21 0.63
C THR A 146 -1.14 1.12 0.06
N ASN A 147 -0.03 1.63 0.60
CA ASN A 147 0.57 2.90 0.17
C ASN A 147 1.00 2.87 -1.30
N ASP A 148 1.54 1.74 -1.76
CA ASP A 148 2.05 1.55 -3.11
C ASP A 148 0.92 1.51 -4.15
N LEU A 149 -0.18 0.82 -3.83
CA LEU A 149 -1.36 0.78 -4.70
C LEU A 149 -2.02 2.17 -4.79
N ALA A 150 -2.12 2.91 -3.68
CA ALA A 150 -2.57 4.29 -3.68
C ALA A 150 -1.71 5.18 -4.61
N GLY A 151 -0.38 5.02 -4.57
CA GLY A 151 0.52 5.73 -5.47
C GLY A 151 0.31 5.38 -6.95
N GLN A 152 0.07 4.11 -7.28
CA GLN A 152 -0.21 3.68 -8.65
C GLN A 152 -1.53 4.24 -9.18
N ILE A 153 -2.58 4.19 -8.38
CA ILE A 153 -3.88 4.78 -8.72
C ILE A 153 -3.70 6.28 -9.02
N PHE A 154 -2.92 6.98 -8.20
CA PHE A 154 -2.65 8.40 -8.40
C PHE A 154 -1.93 8.73 -9.70
N GLU A 155 -0.95 7.93 -10.12
CA GLU A 155 -0.31 8.12 -11.42
C GLU A 155 -1.28 7.89 -12.59
N VAL A 156 -2.23 6.96 -12.45
CA VAL A 156 -3.32 6.78 -13.42
C VAL A 156 -4.24 8.00 -13.44
N ILE A 157 -4.61 8.55 -12.26
CA ILE A 157 -5.42 9.77 -12.16
C ILE A 157 -4.71 10.95 -12.82
N LYS A 158 -3.41 11.14 -12.62
CA LYS A 158 -2.63 12.19 -13.31
C LYS A 158 -2.64 12.02 -14.82
N THR A 159 -2.60 10.77 -15.29
CA THR A 159 -2.59 10.46 -16.72
C THR A 159 -3.95 10.78 -17.35
N VAL A 160 -5.04 10.27 -16.77
CA VAL A 160 -6.41 10.44 -17.28
C VAL A 160 -6.94 11.87 -17.03
N GLY A 161 -6.61 12.45 -15.88
CA GLY A 161 -7.01 13.79 -15.46
C GLY A 161 -6.17 14.93 -16.04
N LYS A 162 -5.17 14.64 -16.90
CA LYS A 162 -4.15 15.61 -17.35
C LYS A 162 -4.70 16.90 -17.97
N PHE A 163 -5.84 16.82 -18.65
CA PHE A 163 -6.48 17.97 -19.32
C PHE A 163 -7.59 18.62 -18.51
N HIS A 164 -7.88 18.08 -17.34
CA HIS A 164 -8.87 18.61 -16.41
C HIS A 164 -8.18 19.50 -15.36
N ASN A 165 -8.95 20.39 -14.74
CA ASN A 165 -8.44 21.33 -13.74
C ASN A 165 -8.64 20.84 -12.31
N PHE A 166 -8.63 19.52 -12.09
CA PHE A 166 -8.81 18.91 -10.76
C PHE A 166 -7.52 18.93 -9.96
N SER A 167 -7.64 19.16 -8.65
CA SER A 167 -6.58 18.87 -7.69
C SER A 167 -6.71 17.42 -7.20
N ALA A 168 -5.62 16.66 -7.26
CA ALA A 168 -5.57 15.29 -6.77
C ALA A 168 -4.38 15.10 -5.83
N GLY A 169 -4.55 14.29 -4.79
CA GLY A 169 -3.49 14.00 -3.83
C GLY A 169 -3.54 12.59 -3.26
N VAL A 170 -2.40 12.17 -2.71
CA VAL A 170 -2.23 10.86 -2.05
C VAL A 170 -1.88 11.08 -0.59
N ILE A 171 -2.73 10.61 0.33
CA ILE A 171 -2.44 10.60 1.76
C ILE A 171 -2.30 9.16 2.24
N VAL A 172 -1.11 8.81 2.74
CA VAL A 172 -0.80 7.44 3.11
C VAL A 172 -0.02 7.40 4.41
N GLY A 173 -0.33 6.40 5.26
CA GLY A 173 0.33 6.24 6.56
C GLY A 173 1.83 6.00 6.46
N LYS A 174 2.56 6.19 7.57
CA LYS A 174 4.02 6.03 7.71
C LYS A 174 4.90 7.05 6.97
N ARG A 175 4.32 8.03 6.27
CA ARG A 175 5.05 9.21 5.78
C ARG A 175 5.11 10.29 6.86
N LYS A 176 6.29 10.91 7.03
CA LYS A 176 6.44 12.14 7.83
C LYS A 176 5.79 13.30 7.07
N GLY A 177 5.30 14.31 7.79
CA GLY A 177 4.75 15.54 7.17
C GLY A 177 3.23 15.66 7.18
N ILE A 178 2.55 15.13 8.20
CA ILE A 178 1.09 15.33 8.34
C ILE A 178 0.73 16.81 8.42
N GLU A 179 1.59 17.66 9.00
CA GLU A 179 1.35 19.11 9.09
C GLU A 179 1.25 19.75 7.71
N VAL A 180 2.14 19.38 6.79
CA VAL A 180 2.10 19.85 5.40
C VAL A 180 0.88 19.29 4.66
N GLU A 181 0.50 18.04 4.94
CA GLU A 181 -0.72 17.45 4.37
C GLU A 181 -1.97 18.17 4.86
N LYS A 182 -2.04 18.54 6.14
CA LYS A 182 -3.17 19.28 6.75
C LYS A 182 -3.44 20.62 6.07
N GLU A 183 -2.39 21.32 5.64
CA GLU A 183 -2.52 22.60 4.93
C GLU A 183 -3.12 22.46 3.52
N ARG A 184 -2.99 21.28 2.89
CA ARG A 184 -3.34 21.07 1.48
C ARG A 184 -4.53 20.16 1.26
N VAL A 185 -4.85 19.28 2.21
CA VAL A 185 -5.87 18.25 2.01
C VAL A 185 -7.26 18.84 1.72
N ASN A 186 -7.56 20.01 2.29
CA ASN A 186 -8.83 20.71 2.10
C ASN A 186 -9.00 21.28 0.68
N SER A 187 -7.92 21.50 -0.07
CA SER A 187 -7.96 22.03 -1.45
C SER A 187 -7.89 20.94 -2.52
N LEU A 188 -7.94 19.66 -2.12
CA LEU A 188 -7.94 18.52 -3.05
C LEU A 188 -9.37 18.17 -3.48
N ASN A 189 -9.56 17.87 -4.76
CA ASN A 189 -10.82 17.36 -5.29
C ASN A 189 -10.90 15.83 -5.27
N ILE A 190 -9.77 15.16 -5.56
CA ILE A 190 -9.68 13.70 -5.61
C ILE A 190 -8.62 13.25 -4.61
N LEU A 191 -9.05 12.46 -3.63
CA LEU A 191 -8.18 11.97 -2.56
C LEU A 191 -7.99 10.47 -2.66
N VAL A 192 -6.75 10.03 -2.93
CA VAL A 192 -6.38 8.61 -2.86
C VAL A 192 -5.71 8.35 -1.52
N CYS A 193 -6.20 7.37 -0.77
CA CYS A 193 -5.74 7.23 0.61
C CYS A 193 -5.80 5.80 1.17
N THR A 194 -5.00 5.58 2.22
CA THR A 194 -5.16 4.41 3.09
C THR A 194 -6.11 4.74 4.25
N PRO A 195 -7.00 3.80 4.67
CA PRO A 195 -8.05 4.07 5.65
C PRO A 195 -7.53 4.73 6.94
N GLY A 196 -6.48 4.20 7.53
CA GLY A 196 -5.93 4.73 8.80
C GLY A 196 -5.41 6.16 8.70
N ARG A 197 -4.83 6.56 7.56
CA ARG A 197 -4.36 7.95 7.37
C ARG A 197 -5.53 8.90 7.16
N LEU A 198 -6.57 8.48 6.45
CA LEU A 198 -7.78 9.28 6.28
C LEU A 198 -8.50 9.53 7.61
N VAL A 199 -8.64 8.49 8.46
CA VAL A 199 -9.20 8.65 9.82
C VAL A 199 -8.38 9.65 10.64
N GLN A 200 -7.05 9.60 10.53
CA GLN A 200 -6.20 10.57 11.20
C GLN A 200 -6.47 12.01 10.71
N HIS A 201 -6.69 12.21 9.41
CA HIS A 201 -7.04 13.53 8.88
C HIS A 201 -8.41 14.00 9.36
N PHE A 202 -9.41 13.13 9.42
CA PHE A 202 -10.72 13.43 10.00
C PHE A 202 -10.63 13.92 11.44
N ASN A 203 -9.75 13.33 12.25
CA ASN A 203 -9.64 13.66 13.67
C ASN A 203 -8.73 14.86 13.95
N GLU A 204 -7.65 15.04 13.18
CA GLU A 204 -6.60 16.00 13.54
C GLU A 204 -6.46 17.19 12.58
N THR A 205 -7.16 17.20 11.43
CA THR A 205 -7.08 18.30 10.46
C THR A 205 -8.21 19.27 10.72
N ALA A 206 -7.89 20.54 11.00
CA ALA A 206 -8.90 21.57 11.15
C ALA A 206 -9.70 21.74 9.84
N ASN A 207 -11.02 21.80 9.97
CA ASN A 207 -11.96 22.05 8.87
C ASN A 207 -11.90 21.04 7.71
N PHE A 208 -11.37 19.83 7.92
CA PHE A 208 -11.43 18.80 6.90
C PHE A 208 -12.87 18.29 6.76
N ASN A 209 -13.52 18.72 5.70
CA ASN A 209 -14.93 18.47 5.44
C ASN A 209 -15.11 17.69 4.14
N CYS A 210 -15.81 16.56 4.22
CA CYS A 210 -16.19 15.71 3.09
C CYS A 210 -17.72 15.65 2.89
N SER A 211 -18.48 16.63 3.39
CA SER A 211 -19.96 16.61 3.36
C SER A 211 -20.54 16.66 1.94
N GLN A 212 -19.79 17.18 0.97
CA GLN A 212 -20.21 17.26 -0.44
C GLN A 212 -19.62 16.13 -1.31
N LEU A 213 -19.11 15.05 -0.69
CA LEU A 213 -18.53 13.93 -1.41
C LEU A 213 -19.53 13.30 -2.39
N GLN A 214 -19.13 13.20 -3.65
CA GLN A 214 -19.95 12.67 -4.74
C GLN A 214 -19.73 11.19 -4.97
N MET A 215 -18.48 10.74 -4.76
CA MET A 215 -18.08 9.35 -4.97
C MET A 215 -17.17 8.79 -3.89
N LEU A 216 -17.40 7.51 -3.58
CA LEU A 216 -16.51 6.68 -2.79
C LEU A 216 -16.08 5.46 -3.61
N VAL A 217 -14.78 5.22 -3.73
CA VAL A 217 -14.23 4.04 -4.40
C VAL A 217 -13.41 3.22 -3.42
N LEU A 218 -13.60 1.90 -3.42
CA LEU A 218 -12.80 0.94 -2.68
C LEU A 218 -12.12 -0.01 -3.68
N ASP A 219 -10.79 0.08 -3.80
CA ASP A 219 -9.99 -0.86 -4.59
C ASP A 219 -9.38 -1.93 -3.69
N GLU A 220 -9.29 -3.18 -4.18
CA GLU A 220 -8.95 -4.36 -3.37
C GLU A 220 -9.81 -4.44 -2.09
N ALA A 221 -11.12 -4.32 -2.27
CA ALA A 221 -12.10 -4.22 -1.19
C ALA A 221 -12.10 -5.40 -0.21
N ASP A 222 -11.77 -6.60 -0.69
CA ASP A 222 -11.56 -7.79 0.12
C ASP A 222 -10.53 -7.56 1.22
N GLN A 223 -9.48 -6.79 0.95
CA GLN A 223 -8.45 -6.45 1.94
C GLN A 223 -8.85 -5.28 2.83
N ILE A 224 -9.56 -4.28 2.28
CA ILE A 224 -10.03 -3.12 3.04
C ILE A 224 -11.11 -3.53 4.05
N LEU A 225 -11.94 -4.51 3.70
CA LEU A 225 -13.05 -4.99 4.53
C LEU A 225 -12.64 -6.13 5.49
N ASP A 226 -11.42 -6.65 5.36
CA ASP A 226 -10.87 -7.65 6.28
C ASP A 226 -10.62 -7.06 7.69
N HIS A 227 -10.42 -7.93 8.68
CA HIS A 227 -10.36 -7.61 10.10
C HIS A 227 -9.37 -6.47 10.48
N GLY A 228 -8.34 -6.23 9.67
CA GLY A 228 -7.29 -5.23 9.95
C GLY A 228 -7.72 -3.76 9.80
N PHE A 229 -8.69 -3.45 8.93
CA PHE A 229 -9.09 -2.06 8.62
C PHE A 229 -10.55 -1.75 8.95
N LYS A 230 -11.30 -2.75 9.40
CA LYS A 230 -12.75 -2.66 9.64
C LYS A 230 -13.18 -1.45 10.47
N SER A 231 -12.56 -1.24 11.63
CA SER A 231 -12.92 -0.11 12.50
C SER A 231 -12.62 1.25 11.86
N GLN A 232 -11.58 1.33 11.02
CA GLN A 232 -11.20 2.55 10.33
C GLN A 232 -12.19 2.87 9.20
N VAL A 233 -12.63 1.85 8.46
CA VAL A 233 -13.64 1.99 7.40
C VAL A 233 -14.99 2.40 7.97
N ASP A 234 -15.42 1.78 9.08
CA ASP A 234 -16.66 2.16 9.77
C ASP A 234 -16.60 3.64 10.22
N ALA A 235 -15.46 4.08 10.77
CA ALA A 235 -15.25 5.48 11.14
C ALA A 235 -15.31 6.43 9.94
N ILE A 236 -14.69 6.07 8.81
CA ILE A 236 -14.76 6.87 7.57
C ILE A 236 -16.20 7.00 7.09
N ILE A 237 -16.93 5.89 7.00
CA ILE A 237 -18.31 5.86 6.50
C ILE A 237 -19.24 6.71 7.36
N SER A 238 -18.99 6.76 8.68
CA SER A 238 -19.77 7.59 9.61
C SER A 238 -19.60 9.11 9.38
N GLN A 239 -18.51 9.55 8.75
CA GLN A 239 -18.18 10.97 8.54
C GLN A 239 -18.45 11.46 7.11
N ILE A 240 -18.85 10.59 6.20
CA ILE A 240 -19.11 10.93 4.78
C ILE A 240 -20.61 10.81 4.44
N PRO A 241 -21.13 11.61 3.49
CA PRO A 241 -22.56 11.64 3.16
C PRO A 241 -23.06 10.30 2.60
N LYS A 242 -24.23 9.84 3.05
CA LYS A 242 -24.84 8.58 2.57
C LYS A 242 -25.31 8.65 1.11
N VAL A 243 -25.72 9.83 0.66
CA VAL A 243 -26.13 10.06 -0.73
C VAL A 243 -24.89 10.36 -1.56
N ARG A 244 -24.31 9.30 -2.13
CA ARG A 244 -23.13 9.32 -2.99
C ARG A 244 -23.14 8.09 -3.89
N GLN A 245 -22.41 8.12 -5.00
CA GLN A 245 -22.14 6.92 -5.78
C GLN A 245 -20.98 6.13 -5.16
N THR A 246 -21.13 4.82 -5.03
CA THR A 246 -20.12 3.94 -4.43
C THR A 246 -19.68 2.86 -5.41
N LEU A 247 -18.38 2.77 -5.65
CA LEU A 247 -17.77 1.75 -6.50
C LEU A 247 -16.85 0.84 -5.69
N LEU A 248 -17.08 -0.45 -5.76
CA LEU A 248 -16.34 -1.47 -5.03
C LEU A 248 -15.70 -2.45 -6.01
N PHE A 249 -14.37 -2.52 -6.00
CA PHE A 249 -13.60 -3.38 -6.88
C PHE A 249 -12.76 -4.36 -6.06
N SER A 250 -12.84 -5.66 -6.40
CA SER A 250 -12.06 -6.71 -5.74
C SER A 250 -11.58 -7.77 -6.74
N ALA A 251 -10.54 -8.51 -6.33
CA ALA A 251 -10.06 -9.68 -7.04
C ALA A 251 -11.00 -10.88 -6.89
N THR A 252 -11.66 -11.01 -5.74
CA THR A 252 -12.58 -12.09 -5.41
C THR A 252 -13.98 -11.53 -5.17
N GLN A 253 -15.01 -12.36 -5.38
CA GLN A 253 -16.36 -11.94 -5.06
C GLN A 253 -16.52 -12.00 -3.53
N THR A 254 -16.64 -10.84 -2.89
CA THR A 254 -16.92 -10.77 -1.46
C THR A 254 -18.31 -11.36 -1.19
N LYS A 255 -18.36 -12.54 -0.56
CA LYS A 255 -19.62 -13.24 -0.24
C LYS A 255 -20.30 -12.70 1.01
N SER A 256 -19.62 -11.84 1.77
CA SER A 256 -20.13 -11.31 3.02
C SER A 256 -21.09 -10.15 2.77
N VAL A 257 -22.39 -10.46 2.80
CA VAL A 257 -23.48 -9.47 2.76
C VAL A 257 -23.30 -8.40 3.85
N LYS A 258 -22.75 -8.79 5.02
CA LYS A 258 -22.44 -7.86 6.12
C LYS A 258 -21.37 -6.84 5.75
N ASP A 259 -20.39 -7.21 4.94
CA ASP A 259 -19.30 -6.30 4.57
C ASP A 259 -19.71 -5.37 3.42
N LEU A 260 -20.58 -5.85 2.52
CA LEU A 260 -21.21 -5.01 1.50
C LEU A 260 -22.20 -3.99 2.10
N ALA A 261 -22.98 -4.41 3.10
CA ALA A 261 -23.93 -3.54 3.79
C ALA A 261 -23.24 -2.35 4.49
N ARG A 262 -21.99 -2.52 4.95
CA ARG A 262 -21.23 -1.45 5.63
C ARG A 262 -21.02 -0.24 4.75
N VAL A 263 -20.60 -0.48 3.50
CA VAL A 263 -20.20 0.59 2.57
C VAL A 263 -21.40 1.42 2.10
N SER A 264 -22.63 1.05 2.50
CA SER A 264 -23.88 1.76 2.22
C SER A 264 -24.17 1.87 0.72
N LEU A 265 -24.03 0.75 0.00
CA LEU A 265 -24.38 0.66 -1.41
C LEU A 265 -25.89 0.81 -1.63
N ARG A 266 -26.30 1.51 -2.68
CA ARG A 266 -27.68 1.67 -3.11
C ARG A 266 -27.92 0.94 -4.43
N ASP A 267 -28.60 -0.20 -4.35
CA ASP A 267 -28.95 -1.05 -5.50
C ASP A 267 -27.76 -1.30 -6.47
N PRO A 268 -26.68 -1.93 -5.98
CA PRO A 268 -25.44 -2.01 -6.74
C PRO A 268 -25.53 -3.02 -7.89
N GLU A 269 -24.93 -2.67 -9.02
CA GLU A 269 -24.77 -3.57 -10.16
C GLU A 269 -23.64 -4.57 -9.89
N TYR A 270 -23.98 -5.86 -9.88
CA TYR A 270 -23.02 -6.94 -9.70
C TYR A 270 -22.37 -7.31 -11.01
N ILE A 271 -21.10 -6.93 -11.16
CA ILE A 271 -20.35 -7.13 -12.39
C ILE A 271 -19.22 -8.13 -12.13
N SER A 272 -19.47 -9.37 -12.53
CA SER A 272 -18.46 -10.41 -12.52
C SER A 272 -18.20 -10.88 -13.95
N VAL A 273 -17.03 -10.49 -14.47
CA VAL A 273 -16.58 -10.81 -15.84
C VAL A 273 -16.19 -12.29 -15.97
N HIS A 274 -16.13 -12.98 -14.84
CA HIS A 274 -15.60 -14.32 -14.71
C HIS A 274 -16.59 -15.29 -14.06
N GLU A 275 -17.90 -15.01 -14.01
CA GLU A 275 -18.87 -15.98 -13.47
C GLU A 275 -18.78 -17.37 -14.16
N GLU A 276 -18.46 -17.38 -15.46
CA GLU A 276 -18.25 -18.62 -16.22
C GLU A 276 -16.84 -19.19 -16.05
N ALA A 277 -15.85 -18.34 -15.73
CA ALA A 277 -14.50 -18.77 -15.43
C ALA A 277 -14.46 -19.26 -13.98
N ARG A 278 -14.57 -20.57 -13.81
CA ARG A 278 -14.68 -21.27 -12.51
C ARG A 278 -13.47 -21.09 -11.55
N THR A 279 -12.56 -20.16 -11.82
CA THR A 279 -11.27 -19.98 -11.14
C THR A 279 -10.89 -18.49 -11.02
N ALA A 280 -10.37 -18.09 -9.85
CA ALA A 280 -9.93 -16.71 -9.60
C ALA A 280 -8.54 -16.40 -10.20
N THR A 281 -7.76 -17.43 -10.56
CA THR A 281 -6.43 -17.27 -11.17
C THR A 281 -6.49 -17.20 -12.71
N PRO A 282 -5.53 -16.55 -13.40
CA PRO A 282 -5.48 -16.52 -14.87
C PRO A 282 -5.42 -17.92 -15.51
N ASP A 283 -6.04 -18.09 -16.68
CA ASP A 283 -6.12 -19.42 -17.36
C ASP A 283 -4.76 -19.89 -17.91
N THR A 284 -3.85 -18.95 -18.18
CA THR A 284 -2.49 -19.20 -18.69
C THR A 284 -1.48 -19.56 -17.59
N LEU A 285 -1.92 -19.65 -16.33
CA LEU A 285 -1.07 -19.92 -15.18
C LEU A 285 -0.93 -21.43 -14.94
N GLU A 286 0.28 -21.95 -15.03
CA GLU A 286 0.60 -23.32 -14.61
C GLU A 286 0.89 -23.37 -13.11
N GLN A 287 0.23 -24.26 -12.37
CA GLN A 287 0.31 -24.30 -10.91
C GLN A 287 0.84 -25.66 -10.44
N TYR A 288 1.86 -25.61 -9.58
CA TYR A 288 2.56 -26.78 -9.06
C TYR A 288 2.55 -26.75 -7.54
N ALA A 289 2.36 -27.91 -6.92
CA ALA A 289 2.54 -28.10 -5.48
C ALA A 289 3.55 -29.21 -5.21
N MET A 290 4.32 -29.07 -4.15
CA MET A 290 5.30 -30.06 -3.71
C MET A 290 5.25 -30.21 -2.20
N ILE A 291 5.07 -31.45 -1.74
CA ILE A 291 5.17 -31.79 -0.32
C ILE A 291 6.65 -31.93 0.03
N VAL A 292 7.13 -31.07 0.92
CA VAL A 292 8.53 -30.93 1.33
C VAL A 292 8.59 -30.79 2.85
N PRO A 293 9.29 -31.69 3.57
CA PRO A 293 9.57 -31.52 4.99
C PRO A 293 10.27 -30.19 5.27
N LEU A 294 10.01 -29.58 6.42
CA LEU A 294 10.48 -28.24 6.76
C LEU A 294 11.99 -28.07 6.58
N GLU A 295 12.80 -29.02 7.08
CA GLU A 295 14.26 -29.01 6.94
C GLU A 295 14.77 -29.04 5.49
N GLN A 296 13.93 -29.47 4.53
CA GLN A 296 14.29 -29.59 3.12
C GLN A 296 13.80 -28.40 2.28
N LYS A 297 12.93 -27.53 2.79
CA LYS A 297 12.36 -26.40 2.02
C LYS A 297 13.46 -25.51 1.42
N LEU A 298 14.49 -25.17 2.19
CA LEU A 298 15.61 -24.34 1.70
C LEU A 298 16.50 -25.07 0.67
N ASN A 299 16.77 -26.36 0.85
CA ASN A 299 17.51 -27.17 -0.13
C ASN A 299 16.75 -27.27 -1.46
N MET A 300 15.42 -27.39 -1.39
CA MET A 300 14.55 -27.44 -2.55
C MET A 300 14.49 -26.08 -3.26
N LEU A 301 14.39 -24.98 -2.51
CA LEU A 301 14.46 -23.63 -3.05
C LEU A 301 15.80 -23.36 -3.76
N TRP A 302 16.91 -23.76 -3.14
CA TRP A 302 18.25 -23.68 -3.74
C TRP A 302 18.33 -24.44 -5.07
N SER A 303 17.89 -25.70 -5.06
CA SER A 303 17.85 -26.54 -6.26
C SER A 303 16.95 -25.95 -7.36
N PHE A 304 15.86 -25.29 -6.96
CA PHE A 304 14.93 -24.64 -7.87
C PHE A 304 15.59 -23.41 -8.54
N ILE A 305 16.18 -22.51 -7.76
CA ILE A 305 16.83 -21.30 -8.28
C ILE A 305 18.00 -21.67 -9.21
N LYS A 306 18.84 -22.64 -8.82
CA LYS A 306 19.97 -23.12 -9.64
C LYS A 306 19.55 -23.68 -11.02
N ARG A 307 18.32 -24.17 -11.15
CA ARG A 307 17.78 -24.70 -12.41
C ARG A 307 17.15 -23.62 -13.29
N HIS A 308 16.77 -22.48 -12.71
CA HIS A 308 16.04 -21.41 -13.38
C HIS A 308 16.80 -20.09 -13.33
N LEU A 309 18.10 -20.11 -13.64
CA LEU A 309 18.98 -18.93 -13.59
C LEU A 309 18.61 -17.83 -14.60
N ASN A 310 17.82 -18.19 -15.62
CA ASN A 310 17.37 -17.27 -16.66
C ASN A 310 15.90 -16.85 -16.49
N SER A 311 15.28 -17.13 -15.34
CA SER A 311 13.86 -16.83 -15.10
C SER A 311 13.68 -15.80 -14.00
N LYS A 312 12.83 -14.80 -14.25
CA LYS A 312 12.48 -13.79 -13.26
C LYS A 312 11.55 -14.42 -12.22
N THR A 313 12.00 -14.47 -10.98
CA THR A 313 11.34 -15.27 -9.92
C THR A 313 11.02 -14.42 -8.70
N ILE A 314 9.79 -14.52 -8.18
CA ILE A 314 9.42 -14.01 -6.86
C ILE A 314 9.32 -15.18 -5.89
N VAL A 315 9.92 -15.02 -4.71
CA VAL A 315 9.91 -16.00 -3.64
C VAL A 315 9.19 -15.42 -2.42
N PHE A 316 8.09 -16.05 -2.02
CA PHE A 316 7.28 -15.69 -0.88
C PHE A 316 7.67 -16.48 0.37
N LEU A 317 7.89 -15.75 1.46
CA LEU A 317 8.17 -16.24 2.80
C LEU A 317 7.26 -15.52 3.81
N SER A 318 6.89 -16.18 4.91
CA SER A 318 5.88 -15.66 5.84
C SER A 318 6.37 -14.46 6.66
N SER A 319 7.65 -14.42 7.03
CA SER A 319 8.18 -13.37 7.92
C SER A 319 9.33 -12.56 7.35
N VAL A 320 9.42 -11.29 7.77
CA VAL A 320 10.55 -10.39 7.43
C VAL A 320 11.89 -10.96 7.89
N LYS A 321 11.92 -11.64 9.04
CA LYS A 321 13.13 -12.28 9.57
C LYS A 321 13.60 -13.42 8.63
N GLN A 322 12.68 -14.27 8.17
CA GLN A 322 12.98 -15.31 7.19
C GLN A 322 13.46 -14.74 5.86
N VAL A 323 12.80 -13.71 5.32
CA VAL A 323 13.25 -13.05 4.07
C VAL A 323 14.69 -12.59 4.18
N LYS A 324 15.05 -11.90 5.27
CA LYS A 324 16.43 -11.45 5.51
C LYS A 324 17.40 -12.62 5.62
N PHE A 325 17.06 -13.62 6.44
CA PHE A 325 17.91 -14.78 6.67
C PHE A 325 18.19 -15.57 5.39
N VAL A 326 17.13 -15.90 4.63
CA VAL A 326 17.24 -16.64 3.37
C VAL A 326 18.01 -15.83 2.33
N PHE A 327 17.73 -14.54 2.21
CA PHE A 327 18.46 -13.66 1.29
C PHE A 327 19.96 -13.63 1.58
N GLU A 328 20.37 -13.42 2.85
CA GLU A 328 21.78 -13.37 3.23
C GLU A 328 22.50 -14.70 2.99
N ILE A 329 21.85 -15.83 3.28
CA ILE A 329 22.40 -17.15 2.99
C ILE A 329 22.59 -17.35 1.49
N PHE A 330 21.57 -17.08 0.69
CA PHE A 330 21.63 -17.32 -0.76
C PHE A 330 22.62 -16.35 -1.42
N LYS A 331 22.74 -15.12 -0.93
CA LYS A 331 23.75 -14.15 -1.35
C LYS A 331 25.17 -14.68 -1.13
N LYS A 332 25.45 -15.29 0.02
CA LYS A 332 26.74 -15.95 0.31
C LYS A 332 26.98 -17.18 -0.58
N LEU A 333 25.94 -17.99 -0.83
CA LEU A 333 26.04 -19.20 -1.65
C LEU A 333 26.21 -18.91 -3.15
N ARG A 334 25.93 -17.69 -3.61
CA ARG A 334 26.08 -17.22 -5.00
C ARG A 334 25.45 -18.18 -6.03
N PRO A 335 24.11 -18.20 -6.16
CA PRO A 335 23.43 -19.09 -7.09
C PRO A 335 23.79 -18.84 -8.55
N GLY A 336 24.34 -17.68 -8.91
CA GLY A 336 24.64 -17.31 -10.30
C GLY A 336 23.53 -16.52 -10.98
N ILE A 337 22.59 -15.98 -10.20
CA ILE A 337 21.55 -15.05 -10.63
C ILE A 337 21.50 -13.90 -9.61
N PRO A 338 21.26 -12.64 -10.01
CA PRO A 338 21.10 -11.54 -9.08
C PRO A 338 19.97 -11.81 -8.09
N LEU A 339 20.23 -11.52 -6.82
CA LEU A 339 19.26 -11.67 -5.73
C LEU A 339 18.89 -10.30 -5.20
N LYS A 340 17.60 -10.10 -4.94
CA LYS A 340 17.04 -8.90 -4.33
C LYS A 340 16.13 -9.30 -3.18
N CYS A 341 15.94 -8.43 -2.18
CA CYS A 341 14.98 -8.67 -1.11
C CYS A 341 14.14 -7.42 -0.86
N ILE A 342 12.89 -7.62 -0.49
CA ILE A 342 11.97 -6.54 -0.15
C ILE A 342 11.11 -6.94 1.04
N HIS A 343 10.95 -6.03 2.00
CA HIS A 343 10.14 -6.28 3.19
C HIS A 343 9.59 -4.98 3.80
N GLY A 344 8.48 -5.06 4.54
CA GLY A 344 7.73 -3.90 5.04
C GLY A 344 8.45 -2.97 6.02
N ARG A 345 9.64 -3.32 6.52
CA ARG A 345 10.52 -2.43 7.30
C ARG A 345 11.39 -1.50 6.42
N MET A 346 11.43 -1.70 5.11
CA MET A 346 12.14 -0.80 4.18
C MET A 346 11.31 0.45 3.93
N THR A 347 11.99 1.57 3.71
CA THR A 347 11.31 2.80 3.27
C THR A 347 10.74 2.60 1.86
N HIS A 348 9.62 3.25 1.57
CA HIS A 348 8.95 3.16 0.27
C HIS A 348 9.88 3.51 -0.91
N VAL A 349 10.74 4.53 -0.74
CA VAL A 349 11.73 4.93 -1.75
C VAL A 349 12.67 3.77 -2.11
N VAL A 350 13.16 3.06 -1.10
CA VAL A 350 14.03 1.89 -1.30
C VAL A 350 13.26 0.74 -1.96
N GLN A 351 12.03 0.50 -1.53
CA GLN A 351 11.16 -0.52 -2.12
C GLN A 351 10.94 -0.27 -3.62
N GLN A 352 10.62 0.96 -4.00
CA GLN A 352 10.44 1.35 -5.41
C GLN A 352 11.71 1.19 -6.23
N ALA A 353 12.87 1.59 -5.69
CA ALA A 353 14.16 1.42 -6.37
C ALA A 353 14.47 -0.07 -6.64
N ILE A 354 14.24 -0.94 -5.66
CA ILE A 354 14.45 -2.40 -5.80
C ILE A 354 13.50 -2.98 -6.84
N VAL A 355 12.24 -2.55 -6.88
CA VAL A 355 11.24 -3.00 -7.86
C VAL A 355 11.58 -2.53 -9.26
N ALA A 356 12.03 -1.28 -9.43
CA ALA A 356 12.47 -0.76 -10.72
C ALA A 356 13.62 -1.59 -11.29
N ASP A 357 14.65 -1.82 -10.48
CA ASP A 357 15.79 -2.67 -10.84
C ASP A 357 15.38 -4.14 -11.10
N PHE A 358 14.44 -4.68 -10.32
CA PHE A 358 13.85 -6.01 -10.58
C PHE A 358 13.06 -6.06 -11.89
N ASN A 359 12.40 -4.98 -12.29
CA ASN A 359 11.65 -4.91 -13.53
C ASN A 359 12.57 -4.90 -14.76
N GLU A 360 13.76 -4.34 -14.64
CA GLU A 360 14.76 -4.27 -15.72
C GLU A 360 15.61 -5.55 -15.85
N SER A 361 15.89 -6.24 -14.72
CA SER A 361 16.83 -7.36 -14.69
C SER A 361 16.18 -8.71 -14.36
N THR A 362 16.66 -9.78 -15.00
CA THR A 362 16.33 -11.16 -14.62
C THR A 362 16.97 -11.47 -13.28
N SER A 363 16.15 -11.61 -12.23
CA SER A 363 16.61 -11.76 -10.86
C SER A 363 15.62 -12.54 -10.00
N VAL A 364 16.04 -12.91 -8.79
CA VAL A 364 15.17 -13.50 -7.75
C VAL A 364 14.87 -12.45 -6.70
N LEU A 365 13.59 -12.20 -6.44
CA LEU A 365 13.12 -11.30 -5.39
C LEU A 365 12.52 -12.08 -4.23
N PHE A 366 13.14 -12.00 -3.06
CA PHE A 366 12.57 -12.52 -1.80
C PHE A 366 11.65 -11.48 -1.18
N SER A 367 10.40 -11.86 -0.88
CA SER A 367 9.37 -10.95 -0.37
C SER A 367 8.45 -11.62 0.65
N THR A 368 7.74 -10.77 1.40
CA THR A 368 6.60 -11.16 2.25
C THR A 368 5.30 -10.70 1.59
N ASP A 369 4.18 -11.30 1.98
CA ASP A 369 2.86 -10.99 1.41
C ASP A 369 2.53 -9.51 1.45
N LEU A 370 2.66 -8.91 2.64
CA LEU A 370 2.32 -7.50 2.88
C LEU A 370 3.12 -6.54 2.00
N THR A 371 4.36 -6.91 1.65
CA THR A 371 5.25 -6.03 0.90
C THR A 371 5.10 -6.20 -0.60
N SER A 372 4.70 -7.38 -1.07
CA SER A 372 4.51 -7.62 -2.52
C SER A 372 3.21 -7.03 -3.08
N ARG A 373 2.24 -6.75 -2.21
CA ARG A 373 0.92 -6.25 -2.60
C ARG A 373 1.01 -4.79 -2.99
N GLY A 374 0.29 -4.41 -4.04
CA GLY A 374 0.38 -3.06 -4.58
C GLY A 374 1.71 -2.71 -5.26
N LEU A 375 2.69 -3.61 -5.39
CA LEU A 375 3.88 -3.35 -6.22
C LEU A 375 3.64 -3.76 -7.68
N ASP A 376 3.95 -2.86 -8.62
CA ASP A 376 3.88 -3.11 -10.06
C ASP A 376 5.12 -3.89 -10.51
N ILE A 377 5.07 -5.20 -10.32
CA ILE A 377 6.10 -6.11 -10.77
C ILE A 377 5.70 -6.69 -12.12
N LYS A 378 6.53 -6.45 -13.13
CA LYS A 378 6.27 -6.82 -14.53
C LYS A 378 7.01 -8.09 -14.92
N ASN A 379 6.35 -8.90 -15.76
CA ASN A 379 6.93 -10.07 -16.43
C ASN A 379 7.58 -11.09 -15.49
N VAL A 380 6.85 -11.53 -14.46
CA VAL A 380 7.31 -12.59 -13.55
C VAL A 380 7.07 -13.95 -14.20
N ASP A 381 8.11 -14.76 -14.35
CA ASP A 381 8.01 -16.10 -14.91
C ASP A 381 7.56 -17.12 -13.87
N TRP A 382 8.11 -17.00 -12.64
CA TRP A 382 7.87 -17.92 -11.54
C TRP A 382 7.48 -17.20 -10.26
N VAL A 383 6.40 -17.68 -9.63
CA VAL A 383 6.02 -17.34 -8.25
C VAL A 383 6.20 -18.57 -7.37
N VAL A 384 7.22 -18.55 -6.53
CA VAL A 384 7.54 -19.62 -5.58
C VAL A 384 7.02 -19.25 -4.20
N GLN A 385 6.20 -20.09 -3.60
CA GLN A 385 5.67 -19.92 -2.25
C GLN A 385 6.35 -20.95 -1.35
N VAL A 386 7.36 -20.50 -0.59
CA VAL A 386 8.15 -21.38 0.29
C VAL A 386 7.34 -21.76 1.52
N ASP A 387 6.61 -20.80 2.05
CA ASP A 387 5.70 -21.00 3.16
C ASP A 387 4.25 -21.00 2.67
N CYS A 388 3.43 -21.89 3.25
CA CYS A 388 2.03 -22.02 2.92
C CYS A 388 1.30 -20.68 3.19
N PRO A 389 0.48 -20.19 2.25
CA PRO A 389 -0.36 -19.01 2.51
C PRO A 389 -1.39 -19.31 3.61
N GLU A 390 -1.73 -18.30 4.41
CA GLU A 390 -2.71 -18.42 5.50
C GLU A 390 -4.15 -18.59 4.99
N SER A 391 -4.46 -18.02 3.81
CA SER A 391 -5.78 -18.06 3.19
C SER A 391 -5.70 -18.31 1.68
N ILE A 392 -6.82 -18.73 1.09
CA ILE A 392 -6.94 -18.93 -0.37
C ILE A 392 -6.83 -17.59 -1.10
N ASP A 393 -7.37 -16.51 -0.53
CA ASP A 393 -7.24 -15.18 -1.12
C ASP A 393 -5.78 -14.75 -1.18
N ASN A 394 -5.01 -14.98 -0.11
CA ASN A 394 -3.57 -14.74 -0.09
C ASN A 394 -2.84 -15.54 -1.18
N TYR A 395 -3.25 -16.80 -1.40
CA TYR A 395 -2.73 -17.62 -2.50
C TYR A 395 -2.98 -16.98 -3.87
N ILE A 396 -4.25 -16.65 -4.17
CA ILE A 396 -4.67 -16.04 -5.44
C ILE A 396 -3.91 -14.74 -5.70
N HIS A 397 -3.75 -13.90 -4.68
CA HIS A 397 -3.02 -12.64 -4.75
C HIS A 397 -1.51 -12.82 -5.03
N ARG A 398 -0.89 -13.85 -4.45
CA ARG A 398 0.52 -14.21 -4.71
C ARG A 398 0.70 -14.68 -6.15
N VAL A 399 -0.10 -15.63 -6.60
CA VAL A 399 0.03 -16.19 -7.95
C VAL A 399 -0.40 -15.20 -9.04
N GLY A 400 -1.28 -14.25 -8.71
CA GLY A 400 -1.62 -13.10 -9.56
C GLY A 400 -0.48 -12.12 -9.82
N ARG A 401 0.73 -12.34 -9.25
CA ARG A 401 1.95 -11.61 -9.62
C ARG A 401 2.58 -12.12 -10.92
N THR A 402 2.20 -13.31 -11.38
CA THR A 402 2.57 -13.85 -12.70
C THR A 402 1.33 -13.98 -13.59
N ALA A 403 1.53 -14.37 -14.86
CA ALA A 403 0.46 -14.58 -15.84
C ALA A 403 -0.50 -13.38 -16.04
N ARG A 404 -0.01 -12.14 -15.85
CA ARG A 404 -0.78 -10.92 -16.11
C ARG A 404 -0.93 -10.65 -17.61
N TYR A 405 -2.05 -10.05 -18.02
CA TYR A 405 -2.32 -9.64 -19.41
C TYR A 405 -2.12 -10.77 -20.45
N ASN A 406 -2.70 -11.96 -20.20
CA ASN A 406 -2.63 -13.14 -21.06
C ASN A 406 -1.22 -13.71 -21.30
N LYS A 407 -0.21 -13.28 -20.54
CA LYS A 407 1.11 -13.91 -20.57
C LYS A 407 1.07 -15.27 -19.86
N LYS A 408 1.97 -16.17 -20.24
CA LYS A 408 2.19 -17.43 -19.53
C LYS A 408 2.94 -17.16 -18.22
N GLY A 409 2.65 -17.95 -17.20
CA GLY A 409 3.28 -17.83 -15.90
C GLY A 409 3.23 -19.16 -15.15
N LYS A 410 4.12 -19.33 -14.18
CA LYS A 410 4.20 -20.57 -13.39
C LYS A 410 4.22 -20.26 -11.91
N SER A 411 3.55 -21.08 -11.11
CA SER A 411 3.60 -21.02 -9.65
C SER A 411 4.01 -22.34 -9.04
N LEU A 412 4.86 -22.31 -8.00
CA LEU A 412 5.26 -23.46 -7.23
C LEU A 412 5.02 -23.21 -5.74
N MET A 413 4.20 -24.03 -5.10
CA MET A 413 3.99 -24.01 -3.65
C MET A 413 4.71 -25.18 -2.97
N PHE A 414 5.42 -24.88 -1.88
CA PHE A 414 5.93 -25.87 -0.95
C PHE A 414 4.97 -26.04 0.23
N LEU A 415 4.57 -27.27 0.49
CA LEU A 415 3.72 -27.65 1.61
C LEU A 415 4.49 -28.60 2.52
N CYS A 416 4.46 -28.37 3.83
CA CYS A 416 4.84 -29.41 4.77
C CYS A 416 3.77 -30.53 4.76
N PRO A 417 4.12 -31.77 5.17
CA PRO A 417 3.14 -32.86 5.28
C PRO A 417 1.90 -32.50 6.09
N GLU A 418 2.06 -31.67 7.14
CA GLU A 418 0.98 -31.21 8.01
C GLU A 418 0.08 -30.16 7.34
N GLU A 419 0.55 -29.50 6.28
CA GLU A 419 -0.13 -28.42 5.56
C GLU A 419 -0.95 -28.95 4.35
N GLU A 420 -1.04 -30.28 4.16
CA GLU A 420 -1.69 -30.89 3.00
C GLU A 420 -3.19 -30.53 2.89
N ALA A 421 -3.85 -30.23 4.02
CA ALA A 421 -5.23 -29.75 4.04
C ALA A 421 -5.43 -28.46 3.21
N MET A 422 -4.40 -27.63 3.04
CA MET A 422 -4.48 -26.45 2.17
C MET A 422 -4.70 -26.86 0.71
N LEU A 423 -4.09 -27.97 0.27
CA LEU A 423 -4.25 -28.47 -1.09
C LEU A 423 -5.68 -28.96 -1.34
N GLU A 424 -6.31 -29.59 -0.34
CA GLU A 424 -7.71 -29.98 -0.42
C GLU A 424 -8.63 -28.75 -0.52
N LYS A 425 -8.39 -27.72 0.31
CA LYS A 425 -9.12 -26.46 0.24
C LYS A 425 -8.99 -25.77 -1.12
N LEU A 426 -7.78 -25.77 -1.70
CA LEU A 426 -7.52 -25.23 -3.04
C LEU A 426 -8.22 -26.05 -4.11
N LYS A 427 -8.15 -27.39 -4.06
CA LYS A 427 -8.87 -28.26 -5.00
C LYS A 427 -10.39 -28.13 -4.87
N ALA A 428 -10.91 -27.95 -3.66
CA ALA A 428 -12.35 -27.76 -3.42
C ALA A 428 -12.84 -26.41 -3.97
N THR A 429 -12.05 -25.34 -3.79
CA THR A 429 -12.41 -23.98 -4.20
C THR A 429 -12.11 -23.71 -5.68
N GLU A 430 -11.07 -24.35 -6.22
CA GLU A 430 -10.56 -24.19 -7.58
C GLU A 430 -10.53 -25.54 -8.32
N SER A 431 -11.66 -26.23 -8.34
CA SER A 431 -11.82 -27.63 -8.80
C SER A 431 -11.46 -27.93 -10.26
N LYS A 432 -10.99 -26.94 -11.02
CA LYS A 432 -10.62 -27.05 -12.43
C LYS A 432 -9.17 -26.68 -12.76
N ILE A 433 -8.35 -26.38 -11.76
CA ILE A 433 -6.95 -26.06 -11.99
C ILE A 433 -6.11 -27.30 -11.70
N PRO A 434 -5.38 -27.84 -12.68
CA PRO A 434 -4.51 -28.97 -12.44
C PRO A 434 -3.30 -28.50 -11.61
N ILE A 435 -3.43 -28.52 -10.29
CA ILE A 435 -2.28 -28.39 -9.40
C ILE A 435 -1.46 -29.68 -9.54
N HIS A 436 -0.38 -29.61 -10.29
CA HIS A 436 0.48 -30.77 -10.50
C HIS A 436 1.30 -31.04 -9.23
N ILE A 437 0.96 -32.12 -8.52
CA ILE A 437 1.74 -32.59 -7.39
C ILE A 437 3.03 -33.21 -7.93
N ARG A 438 4.17 -32.58 -7.65
CA ARG A 438 5.48 -33.15 -7.97
C ARG A 438 6.09 -33.73 -6.71
N LYS A 439 6.42 -35.02 -6.71
CA LYS A 439 7.23 -35.61 -5.64
C LYS A 439 8.67 -35.08 -5.73
N PRO A 440 9.32 -34.75 -4.60
CA PRO A 440 10.73 -34.37 -4.61
C PRO A 440 11.56 -35.52 -5.20
N SER A 441 12.12 -35.34 -6.39
CA SER A 441 12.93 -36.39 -7.01
C SER A 441 14.20 -36.60 -6.17
N LYS A 442 14.36 -37.79 -5.58
CA LYS A 442 15.53 -38.16 -4.75
C LYS A 442 16.86 -37.97 -5.49
N LYS A 443 16.86 -38.09 -6.84
CA LYS A 443 18.03 -37.90 -7.72
C LYS A 443 18.31 -36.44 -8.13
N LYS A 444 17.44 -35.48 -7.80
CA LYS A 444 17.53 -34.06 -8.25
C LYS A 444 17.66 -33.05 -7.10
N LYS A 445 17.94 -33.51 -5.88
CA LYS A 445 18.21 -32.66 -4.72
C LYS A 445 19.69 -32.25 -4.74
N LEU A 446 19.96 -30.99 -5.06
CA LEU A 446 21.27 -30.41 -4.76
C LEU A 446 21.28 -30.13 -3.26
N LYS A 447 21.94 -30.97 -2.48
CA LYS A 447 22.20 -30.65 -1.07
C LYS A 447 23.04 -29.37 -1.04
N ILE A 448 22.66 -28.41 -0.20
CA ILE A 448 23.53 -27.27 0.11
C ILE A 448 24.73 -27.88 0.83
N ASN A 449 25.82 -28.05 0.09
CA ASN A 449 27.01 -28.65 0.63
C ASN A 449 27.80 -27.52 1.30
N VAL A 450 27.57 -27.34 2.61
CA VAL A 450 28.20 -26.29 3.43
C VAL A 450 29.73 -26.40 3.37
N HIS A 451 30.24 -27.61 3.10
CA HIS A 451 31.67 -27.93 2.99
C HIS A 451 32.20 -27.97 1.56
N ARG A 452 31.40 -27.71 0.51
CA ARG A 452 31.94 -27.59 -0.84
C ARG A 452 32.53 -26.18 -0.97
N PRO A 453 33.85 -26.03 -1.11
CA PRO A 453 34.44 -24.71 -1.32
C PRO A 453 33.80 -24.13 -2.58
N VAL A 454 33.21 -22.95 -2.46
CA VAL A 454 32.73 -22.20 -3.61
C VAL A 454 33.98 -21.79 -4.38
N GLY A 455 34.34 -22.57 -5.40
CA GLY A 455 35.36 -22.25 -6.40
C GLY A 455 36.52 -21.40 -5.87
N THR A 456 37.42 -22.02 -5.11
CA THR A 456 38.74 -21.45 -4.84
C THR A 456 39.71 -22.62 -4.96
N ARG A 457 40.63 -22.57 -5.93
CA ARG A 457 41.81 -23.47 -5.91
C ARG A 457 42.42 -23.31 -4.51
N VAL A 458 42.60 -24.42 -3.79
CA VAL A 458 43.35 -24.40 -2.52
C VAL A 458 44.74 -23.89 -2.88
N LYS A 459 45.08 -22.68 -2.43
CA LYS A 459 46.44 -22.14 -2.54
C LYS A 459 47.22 -22.73 -1.36
N TYR A 460 48.39 -23.30 -1.67
CA TYR A 460 49.34 -23.77 -0.67
C TYR A 460 50.44 -22.72 -0.54
N ASP A 461 50.99 -22.57 0.66
CA ASP A 461 52.20 -21.78 0.86
C ASP A 461 53.43 -22.53 0.31
N ASP A 462 54.59 -21.86 0.27
CA ASP A 462 55.86 -22.45 -0.20
C ASP A 462 56.34 -23.64 0.67
N GLU A 463 55.69 -23.86 1.82
CA GLU A 463 55.95 -24.95 2.76
C GLU A 463 54.92 -26.11 2.62
N GLY A 464 53.97 -26.00 1.69
CA GLY A 464 53.02 -27.06 1.35
C GLY A 464 51.77 -27.13 2.24
N ASN A 465 51.52 -26.15 3.10
CA ASN A 465 50.34 -26.09 3.96
C ASN A 465 49.17 -25.39 3.25
N ALA A 466 47.94 -25.88 3.48
CA ALA A 466 46.74 -25.32 2.86
C ALA A 466 46.35 -23.98 3.51
N ILE A 467 46.37 -22.90 2.73
CA ILE A 467 46.08 -21.55 3.23
C ILE A 467 44.56 -21.39 3.44
N PRO A 468 44.09 -20.95 4.62
CA PRO A 468 42.68 -20.71 4.88
C PRO A 468 42.10 -19.64 3.93
N PRO A 469 40.83 -19.76 3.47
CA PRO A 469 40.23 -18.87 2.46
C PRO A 469 40.21 -17.37 2.82
N LEU A 470 40.36 -17.03 4.10
CA LEU A 470 40.41 -15.64 4.57
C LEU A 470 41.77 -14.98 4.30
N ALA A 471 42.87 -15.76 4.31
CA ALA A 471 44.23 -15.26 4.13
C ALA A 471 44.55 -15.00 2.65
N SER A 472 44.03 -15.82 1.72
CA SER A 472 44.20 -15.60 0.27
C SER A 472 43.53 -14.31 -0.24
N VAL A 473 42.49 -13.85 0.45
CA VAL A 473 41.80 -12.58 0.13
C VAL A 473 42.61 -11.37 0.63
N ALA A 474 43.46 -11.55 1.64
CA ALA A 474 44.34 -10.50 2.13
C ALA A 474 45.54 -10.26 1.18
N GLU A 475 46.05 -11.32 0.53
CA GLU A 475 47.16 -11.20 -0.43
C GLU A 475 46.76 -10.59 -1.78
N GLU A 476 45.59 -10.93 -2.33
CA GLU A 476 45.15 -10.38 -3.63
C GLU A 476 44.85 -8.87 -3.57
N VAL A 477 44.60 -8.33 -2.37
CA VAL A 477 44.41 -6.90 -2.13
C VAL A 477 45.75 -6.15 -1.96
N ALA A 478 46.87 -6.88 -1.84
CA ALA A 478 48.18 -6.29 -1.57
C ALA A 478 49.00 -5.92 -2.83
N SER A 479 48.62 -6.38 -4.03
CA SER A 479 49.24 -5.94 -5.29
C SER A 479 48.43 -4.83 -5.94
N GLU A 480 48.98 -3.62 -5.91
CA GLU A 480 48.36 -2.31 -6.11
C GLU A 480 47.58 -2.08 -7.42
N PRO A 481 46.65 -1.11 -7.42
CA PRO A 481 47.00 0.16 -8.05
C PRO A 481 47.07 1.28 -7.03
N VAL A 482 48.01 2.20 -7.26
CA VAL A 482 48.38 3.34 -6.41
C VAL A 482 47.15 4.10 -5.93
N VAL A 483 46.72 3.83 -4.69
CA VAL A 483 45.85 4.73 -3.95
C VAL A 483 46.60 5.13 -2.70
N HIS A 484 46.99 6.40 -2.63
CA HIS A 484 47.69 6.98 -1.50
C HIS A 484 46.93 6.69 -0.19
N LYS A 485 47.39 5.68 0.56
CA LYS A 485 46.78 5.21 1.81
C LYS A 485 46.63 6.35 2.83
N ASP A 486 47.55 7.32 2.80
CA ASP A 486 47.50 8.51 3.66
C ASP A 486 46.32 9.42 3.34
N LYS A 487 45.96 9.60 2.07
CA LYS A 487 44.80 10.42 1.66
C LYS A 487 43.47 9.76 2.01
N ILE A 488 43.40 8.43 1.91
CA ILE A 488 42.21 7.67 2.33
C ILE A 488 42.07 7.75 3.85
N SER A 489 43.14 7.48 4.60
CA SER A 489 43.13 7.50 6.06
C SER A 489 42.79 8.89 6.61
N GLN A 490 43.33 9.95 6.00
CA GLN A 490 42.97 11.34 6.33
C GLN A 490 41.48 11.61 6.08
N ARG A 491 40.93 11.19 4.93
CA ARG A 491 39.51 11.39 4.59
C ARG A 491 38.57 10.62 5.51
N TYR A 492 38.93 9.41 5.92
CA TYR A 492 38.17 8.64 6.92
C TYR A 492 38.26 9.27 8.31
N ALA A 493 39.41 9.81 8.70
CA ALA A 493 39.59 10.53 9.96
C ALA A 493 38.78 11.85 10.00
N GLU A 494 38.73 12.58 8.88
CA GLU A 494 37.92 13.78 8.70
C GLU A 494 36.42 13.47 8.77
N MET A 495 35.96 12.47 8.03
CA MET A 495 34.57 12.01 8.06
C MET A 495 34.14 11.53 9.46
N LEU A 496 35.04 10.88 10.21
CA LEU A 496 34.78 10.48 11.60
C LEU A 496 34.74 11.69 12.55
N ARG A 497 35.47 12.78 12.28
CA ARG A 497 35.37 14.02 13.05
C ARG A 497 34.06 14.75 12.75
N GLU A 498 33.67 14.86 11.48
CA GLU A 498 32.39 15.46 11.07
C GLU A 498 31.20 14.71 11.66
N MET A 499 31.22 13.38 11.63
CA MET A 499 30.19 12.55 12.28
C MET A 499 30.13 12.80 13.80
N ARG A 500 31.27 13.00 14.47
CA ARG A 500 31.30 13.32 15.91
C ARG A 500 30.80 14.73 16.21
N GLU A 501 31.04 15.70 15.34
CA GLU A 501 30.52 17.07 15.47
C GLU A 501 29.00 17.08 15.26
N HIS A 502 28.49 16.43 14.21
CA HIS A 502 27.05 16.30 13.96
C HIS A 502 26.32 15.59 15.11
N ASP A 503 26.92 14.53 15.67
CA ASP A 503 26.35 13.79 16.80
C ASP A 503 26.36 14.61 18.11
N LYS A 504 27.30 15.56 18.26
CA LYS A 504 27.28 16.55 19.35
C LYS A 504 26.20 17.61 19.12
N GLU A 505 26.04 18.10 17.89
CA GLU A 505 25.02 19.07 17.51
C GLU A 505 23.60 18.50 17.72
N ASP A 506 23.34 17.29 17.25
CA ASP A 506 22.07 16.57 17.45
C ASP A 506 21.78 16.37 18.94
N LYS A 507 22.79 16.04 19.76
CA LYS A 507 22.64 15.94 21.23
C LYS A 507 22.34 17.28 21.88
N LEU A 508 22.88 18.38 21.36
CA LEU A 508 22.63 19.73 21.84
C LEU A 508 21.24 20.22 21.45
N GLU A 509 20.80 19.97 20.22
CA GLU A 509 19.43 20.23 19.77
C GLU A 509 18.42 19.42 20.58
N HIS A 510 18.69 18.14 20.82
CA HIS A 510 17.83 17.30 21.65
C HIS A 510 17.70 17.85 23.09
N LYS A 511 18.81 18.30 23.68
CA LYS A 511 18.80 18.97 24.99
C LYS A 511 18.05 20.30 24.99
N LYS A 512 18.17 21.11 23.92
CA LYS A 512 17.40 22.36 23.76
C LYS A 512 15.90 22.06 23.65
N SER A 513 15.51 21.08 22.83
CA SER A 513 14.11 20.66 22.67
C SER A 513 13.50 20.15 23.99
N LEU A 514 14.26 19.40 24.79
CA LEU A 514 13.81 18.97 26.12
C LEU A 514 13.61 20.14 27.08
N ARG A 515 14.53 21.12 27.09
CA ARG A 515 14.40 22.35 27.91
C ARG A 515 13.19 23.17 27.48
N GLU A 516 12.95 23.30 26.18
CA GLU A 516 11.81 24.04 25.65
C GLU A 516 10.47 23.37 25.98
N LYS A 517 10.39 22.04 25.87
CA LYS A 517 9.22 21.26 26.32
C LYS A 517 8.96 21.42 27.83
N GLN A 518 10.01 21.46 28.65
CA GLN A 518 9.88 21.71 30.09
C GLN A 518 9.40 23.15 30.37
N LEU A 519 9.89 24.14 29.62
CA LEU A 519 9.49 25.53 29.75
C LEU A 519 8.02 25.74 29.33
N GLN A 520 7.60 25.13 28.22
CA GLN A 520 6.21 25.12 27.79
C GLN A 520 5.29 24.45 28.81
N LYS A 521 5.70 23.33 29.42
CA LYS A 521 4.95 22.71 30.51
C LYS A 521 4.82 23.63 31.71
N LYS A 522 5.90 24.33 32.12
CA LYS A 522 5.86 25.32 33.21
C LYS A 522 4.96 26.51 32.89
N LEU A 523 4.99 27.02 31.65
CA LEU A 523 4.12 28.11 31.19
C LEU A 523 2.65 27.67 31.16
N LYS A 524 2.35 26.46 30.69
CA LYS A 524 0.99 25.90 30.77
C LYS A 524 0.52 25.75 32.21
N LEU A 525 1.37 25.29 33.13
CA LEU A 525 1.02 25.18 34.55
C LEU A 525 0.80 26.55 35.20
N LYS A 526 1.58 27.58 34.81
CA LYS A 526 1.39 28.96 35.26
C LYS A 526 0.10 29.58 34.72
N ARG A 527 -0.22 29.37 33.44
CA ARG A 527 -1.50 29.83 32.86
C ARG A 527 -2.68 29.17 33.56
N LYS A 528 -2.61 27.85 33.78
CA LYS A 528 -3.63 27.12 34.52
C LYS A 528 -3.80 27.65 35.95
N ARG A 529 -2.71 27.98 36.65
CA ARG A 529 -2.78 28.63 37.97
C ARG A 529 -3.36 30.04 37.91
N GLN A 530 -3.05 30.83 36.89
CA GLN A 530 -3.63 32.16 36.71
C GLN A 530 -5.12 32.08 36.41
N GLU A 531 -5.55 31.15 35.56
CA GLU A 531 -6.96 30.85 35.31
C GLU A 531 -7.66 30.38 36.60
N GLU A 532 -7.03 29.53 37.41
CA GLU A 532 -7.57 29.13 38.72
C GLU A 532 -7.65 30.31 39.73
N THR A 533 -6.72 31.27 39.67
CA THR A 533 -6.74 32.47 40.55
C THR A 533 -7.75 33.51 40.06
N GLU A 534 -7.95 33.64 38.74
CA GLU A 534 -8.95 34.52 38.13
C GLU A 534 -10.37 34.00 38.42
N VAL A 535 -10.58 32.69 38.37
CA VAL A 535 -11.85 32.05 38.77
C VAL A 535 -12.13 32.22 40.26
N GLU A 536 -11.13 32.09 41.15
CA GLU A 536 -11.30 32.41 42.58
C GLU A 536 -11.63 33.90 42.83
N SER A 537 -11.10 34.82 42.01
CA SER A 537 -11.40 36.26 42.14
C SER A 537 -12.74 36.69 41.53
N GLU A 538 -13.29 35.92 40.58
CA GLU A 538 -14.63 36.16 40.04
C GLU A 538 -15.74 35.59 40.94
N GLU A 539 -15.46 34.53 41.72
CA GLU A 539 -16.41 33.97 42.71
C GLU A 539 -16.52 34.81 44.01
N ASP A 540 -15.56 35.68 44.33
CA ASP A 540 -15.54 36.52 45.55
C ASP A 540 -16.15 37.93 45.35
N SER A 541 -16.81 38.19 44.22
CA SER A 541 -17.48 39.49 43.94
C SER A 541 -19.02 39.46 44.06
N GLY A 542 -19.58 38.35 44.54
CA GLY A 542 -21.01 38.17 44.74
C GLY A 542 -21.42 38.11 46.20
N SER A 543 -21.97 39.23 46.70
CA SER A 543 -22.77 39.40 47.94
C SER A 543 -22.06 39.90 49.21
N GLU A 544 -22.23 41.20 49.49
CA GLU A 544 -22.18 41.76 50.84
C GLU A 544 -23.56 41.63 51.51
N SER A 545 -23.64 40.95 52.66
CA SER A 545 -24.49 41.36 53.77
C SER A 545 -24.04 40.71 55.10
N ASP A 546 -23.24 41.47 55.84
CA ASP A 546 -23.32 41.77 57.27
C ASP A 546 -23.53 40.61 58.29
N ARG A 547 -22.45 40.22 58.99
CA ARG A 547 -22.26 40.37 60.45
C ARG A 547 -21.12 39.47 60.99
N GLY A 548 -20.12 40.12 61.60
CA GLY A 548 -19.57 39.68 62.88
C GLY A 548 -18.22 38.90 62.93
N GLN A 549 -17.21 39.64 63.41
CA GLN A 549 -16.07 39.21 64.26
C GLN A 549 -14.76 38.75 63.58
N ASP A 550 -13.82 39.71 63.55
CA ASP A 550 -12.37 39.53 63.50
C ASP A 550 -11.82 38.67 64.65
N VAL A 551 -11.06 37.62 64.33
CA VAL A 551 -9.83 37.27 65.08
C VAL A 551 -8.81 36.61 64.14
N ALA A 552 -7.68 37.29 63.94
CA ALA A 552 -6.50 36.80 63.26
C ALA A 552 -5.96 35.47 63.82
N ARG A 553 -5.43 34.57 62.97
CA ARG A 553 -4.39 33.62 63.41
C ARG A 553 -3.48 33.06 62.33
N LYS A 554 -2.19 33.10 62.70
CA LYS A 554 -0.96 32.70 62.03
C LYS A 554 -0.94 31.26 61.47
N CYS A 555 -0.21 31.16 60.37
CA CYS A 555 0.45 30.00 59.79
C CYS A 555 1.00 29.00 60.83
N LYS A 556 0.69 27.70 60.67
CA LYS A 556 1.45 26.61 61.28
C LYS A 556 1.47 25.36 60.38
N LYS A 557 2.68 24.90 60.09
CA LYS A 557 3.02 23.56 59.59
C LYS A 557 2.42 22.48 60.49
N ARG A 558 1.92 21.40 59.90
CA ARG A 558 1.74 20.10 60.57
C ARG A 558 2.19 18.95 59.67
N TYR A 559 3.23 18.25 60.13
CA TYR A 559 3.44 16.82 59.90
C TYR A 559 2.51 16.07 60.88
N PHE A 560 1.87 14.97 60.48
CA PHE A 560 2.20 13.62 60.95
C PHE A 560 1.30 12.54 60.30
N ASN A 561 1.86 11.34 60.28
CA ASN A 561 1.39 10.06 59.74
C ASN A 561 0.13 9.47 60.39
N SER A 562 -0.42 8.47 59.66
CA SER A 562 -0.79 7.09 60.04
C SER A 562 -2.27 6.71 60.04
N ASP A 563 -2.56 5.76 59.15
CA ASP A 563 -3.56 4.66 59.15
C ASP A 563 -5.05 5.08 59.15
N ASP A 564 -5.96 4.53 58.33
CA ASP A 564 -6.18 3.13 57.99
C ASP A 564 -7.14 2.99 56.77
N GLU A 565 -6.94 1.88 56.04
CA GLU A 565 -7.78 1.13 55.08
C GLU A 565 -8.66 1.79 53.99
N GLY A 566 -8.51 1.27 52.74
CA GLY A 566 -9.54 1.41 51.71
C GLY A 566 -9.15 1.31 50.22
N ASP A 567 -8.58 0.17 49.80
CA ASP A 567 -8.75 -0.51 48.50
C ASP A 567 -8.17 0.02 47.15
N ASP A 568 -7.32 -0.85 46.59
CA ASP A 568 -6.99 -1.21 45.20
C ASP A 568 -6.78 -0.17 44.09
N THR A 569 -5.51 -0.01 43.68
CA THR A 569 -5.09 -0.10 42.26
C THR A 569 -3.57 -0.28 42.12
N VAL A 570 -3.19 -1.32 41.36
CA VAL A 570 -1.84 -1.86 41.15
C VAL A 570 -0.90 -0.88 40.42
N LYS A 571 0.35 -0.73 40.92
CA LYS A 571 1.44 0.09 40.32
C LYS A 571 2.49 -0.80 39.62
N ASP A 572 2.63 -0.63 38.31
CA ASP A 572 3.63 -1.26 37.42
C ASP A 572 5.11 -0.82 37.64
N GLY A 573 5.42 -0.18 38.76
CA GLY A 573 6.75 0.40 39.02
C GLY A 573 7.79 -0.60 39.58
N ASP A 574 7.35 -1.57 40.39
CA ASP A 574 8.27 -2.41 41.17
C ASP A 574 8.85 -3.60 40.39
N VAL A 575 8.22 -4.00 39.28
CA VAL A 575 8.67 -5.15 38.47
C VAL A 575 9.98 -4.83 37.73
N LEU A 576 10.17 -3.58 37.31
CA LEU A 576 11.36 -3.17 36.56
C LEU A 576 12.61 -3.13 37.44
N ALA A 577 12.47 -2.61 38.67
CA ALA A 577 13.58 -2.53 39.63
C ALA A 577 14.05 -3.93 40.07
N GLN A 578 13.12 -4.87 40.22
CA GLN A 578 13.46 -6.26 40.54
C GLN A 578 14.15 -6.99 39.38
N GLN A 579 13.76 -6.72 38.13
CA GLN A 579 14.41 -7.29 36.95
C GLN A 579 15.82 -6.73 36.73
N GLU A 580 16.05 -5.44 36.98
CA GLU A 580 17.39 -4.83 36.90
C GLU A 580 18.33 -5.37 37.99
N ALA A 581 17.84 -5.55 39.22
CA ALA A 581 18.63 -6.14 40.30
C ALA A 581 19.02 -7.60 40.01
N LEU A 582 18.13 -8.37 39.37
CA LEU A 582 18.37 -9.77 39.03
C LEU A 582 19.36 -9.90 37.86
N ALA A 583 19.31 -8.98 36.88
CA ALA A 583 20.27 -8.90 35.79
C ALA A 583 21.69 -8.55 36.27
N LEU A 584 21.82 -7.61 37.21
CA LEU A 584 23.11 -7.27 37.82
C LEU A 584 23.71 -8.43 38.62
N LYS A 585 22.87 -9.20 39.31
CA LYS A 585 23.30 -10.38 40.08
C LYS A 585 23.72 -11.56 39.21
N LEU A 586 23.18 -11.66 37.99
CA LEU A 586 23.59 -12.65 36.99
C LEU A 586 24.91 -12.25 36.31
N LEU A 587 25.09 -10.97 36.00
CA LEU A 587 26.34 -10.45 35.43
C LEU A 587 27.52 -10.58 36.39
N SER A 588 27.32 -10.37 37.69
CA SER A 588 28.38 -10.54 38.69
C SER A 588 28.82 -12.00 38.86
N LYS A 589 27.94 -12.97 38.56
CA LYS A 589 28.24 -14.41 38.62
C LYS A 589 28.94 -14.95 37.37
N MET A 590 29.05 -14.17 36.29
CA MET A 590 29.72 -14.57 35.05
C MET A 590 31.17 -14.10 34.95
N HIS A 591 31.63 -13.28 35.91
CA HIS A 591 33.01 -12.77 36.00
C HIS A 591 33.74 -13.20 37.29
N SER A 592 33.17 -14.18 37.99
CA SER A 592 33.79 -15.02 39.01
C SER A 592 33.73 -16.46 38.51
#